data_AF-A0A7J6U7X0-F1
#
_entry.id   AF-A0A7J6U7X0-F1
#
_cell.length_a   1.000
_cell.length_b   1.000
_cell.length_c   1.000
_cell.angle_alpha   90.00
_cell.angle_beta   90.00
_cell.angle_gamma   90.00
#
_symmetry.space_group_name_H-M   'P 1'
#
loop_
_entity.id
_entity.type
_entity.pdbx_description
1 polymer ?
#
loop_
_entity_poly.entity_id
_entity_poly.type
_entity_poly.pdbx_seq_one_letter_code
_entity_poly.pdbx_strand_id
1 'polypeptide(L)'
;RVRCHYRGDEVELRCHTQVTVKLPCGHDLRTSCYKSRRPAVELSCEFTRKVRLERCGHEVTQKCHDVPKCSHRCDEQLSCGHPCPKMCYPAHSHDGIKCEEACEETLACGHFCDEKCGQPHTRLCQEECGLQCLHGYTCGKPCYELCVPCREKCPWKCPHHRCKKLCFEPCDRPRCDQPCPLQLECGHACQGLCGEPCPLCPVCYHDVTCGISLEEIGSARESDARIYTLPECGHTFYLDSLDQYMDYNPTRGEHQAIQLRACPVCREPIFTAP
;
A
#
# COMPACT_ATOMS: atom_id res chain seq x y z
N ARG A 1 6.37 -71.06 -26.62
CA ARG A 1 5.26 -71.95 -26.19
C ARG A 1 4.48 -71.21 -25.11
N VAL A 2 3.38 -70.53 -25.46
CA VAL A 2 2.43 -69.96 -24.51
C VAL A 2 1.08 -70.57 -24.87
N ARG A 3 0.48 -71.32 -23.93
CA ARG A 3 -0.82 -71.97 -24.12
C ARG A 3 -1.91 -70.96 -23.79
N CYS A 4 -2.81 -70.69 -24.71
CA CYS A 4 -3.98 -69.86 -24.46
C CYS A 4 -5.18 -70.79 -24.23
N HIS A 5 -5.71 -70.80 -23.00
CA HIS A 5 -6.97 -71.46 -22.69
C HIS A 5 -8.13 -70.66 -23.27
N TYR A 6 -8.98 -71.32 -24.05
CA TYR A 6 -10.16 -70.79 -24.69
C TYR A 6 -11.36 -70.90 -23.72
N ARG A 7 -12.01 -69.79 -23.40
CA ARG A 7 -13.39 -69.73 -22.91
C ARG A 7 -14.07 -68.57 -23.60
N GLY A 8 -15.14 -68.88 -24.33
CA GLY A 8 -15.94 -67.94 -25.09
C GLY A 8 -16.80 -67.11 -24.16
N ASP A 9 -16.57 -65.81 -24.18
CA ASP A 9 -17.48 -64.70 -23.87
C ASP A 9 -16.67 -63.44 -24.21
N GLU A 10 -16.84 -62.91 -25.43
CA GLU A 10 -16.29 -61.64 -25.98
C GLU A 10 -15.03 -61.03 -25.32
N VAL A 11 -13.98 -61.83 -25.13
CA VAL A 11 -12.68 -61.29 -24.71
C VAL A 11 -11.97 -60.82 -25.97
N GLU A 12 -12.11 -59.53 -26.32
CA GLU A 12 -11.22 -58.91 -27.29
C GLU A 12 -9.79 -59.27 -26.91
N LEU A 13 -9.10 -60.05 -27.74
CA LEU A 13 -7.69 -60.38 -27.55
C LEU A 13 -6.87 -59.10 -27.72
N ARG A 14 -6.64 -58.38 -26.62
CA ARG A 14 -5.89 -57.12 -26.63
C ARG A 14 -4.39 -57.41 -26.63
N CYS A 15 -3.74 -57.03 -27.72
CA CYS A 15 -2.27 -57.07 -27.79
C CYS A 15 -1.68 -55.89 -26.99
N HIS A 16 -1.02 -56.20 -25.87
CA HIS A 16 -0.36 -55.23 -25.00
C HIS A 16 1.08 -54.89 -25.40
N THR A 17 1.61 -55.52 -26.46
CA THR A 17 2.93 -55.18 -27.00
C THR A 17 2.98 -53.71 -27.36
N GLN A 18 4.02 -53.01 -26.92
CA GLN A 18 4.22 -51.61 -27.23
C GLN A 18 4.66 -51.46 -28.68
N VAL A 19 3.97 -50.58 -29.40
CA VAL A 19 4.26 -50.22 -30.78
C VAL A 19 4.37 -48.70 -30.88
N THR A 20 5.15 -48.23 -31.83
CA THR A 20 5.30 -46.80 -32.12
C THR A 20 4.47 -46.47 -33.36
N VAL A 21 3.54 -45.53 -33.25
CA VAL A 21 2.73 -45.03 -34.37
C VAL A 21 3.04 -43.57 -34.65
N LYS A 22 3.08 -43.19 -35.93
CA LYS A 22 3.18 -41.79 -36.34
C LYS A 22 1.80 -41.14 -36.31
N LEU A 23 1.66 -40.08 -35.52
CA LEU A 23 0.43 -39.29 -35.45
C LEU A 23 0.34 -38.28 -36.61
N PRO A 24 -0.86 -37.77 -36.95
CA PRO A 24 -1.04 -36.76 -38.01
C PRO A 24 -0.26 -35.46 -37.77
N CYS A 25 0.10 -35.17 -36.51
CA CYS A 25 0.95 -34.05 -36.13
C CYS A 25 2.46 -34.29 -36.41
N GLY A 26 2.84 -35.47 -36.93
CA GLY A 26 4.22 -35.84 -37.24
C GLY A 26 5.01 -36.47 -36.08
N HIS A 27 4.48 -36.47 -34.85
CA HIS A 27 5.15 -37.05 -33.68
C HIS A 27 4.91 -38.56 -33.54
N ASP A 28 5.89 -39.25 -32.97
CA ASP A 28 5.83 -40.68 -32.67
C ASP A 28 5.17 -40.92 -31.30
N LEU A 29 4.08 -41.68 -31.26
CA LEU A 29 3.38 -42.08 -30.03
C LEU A 29 3.64 -43.56 -29.73
N ARG A 30 4.16 -43.84 -28.53
CA ARG A 30 4.35 -45.21 -28.04
C ARG A 30 3.09 -45.66 -27.31
N THR A 31 2.33 -46.59 -27.92
CA THR A 31 1.06 -47.09 -27.39
C THR A 31 0.96 -48.60 -27.52
N SER A 32 -0.05 -49.24 -26.93
CA SER A 32 -0.25 -50.68 -27.09
C SER A 32 -0.82 -51.02 -28.47
N CYS A 33 -0.44 -52.17 -29.04
CA CYS A 33 -0.87 -52.64 -30.36
C CYS A 33 -2.40 -52.71 -30.54
N TYR A 34 -3.15 -52.95 -29.46
CA TYR A 34 -4.61 -52.82 -29.49
C TYR A 34 -5.09 -51.36 -29.65
N LYS A 35 -4.47 -50.41 -28.93
CA LYS A 35 -4.82 -48.97 -29.02
C LYS A 35 -4.41 -48.34 -30.35
N SER A 36 -3.31 -48.79 -30.96
CA SER A 36 -2.86 -48.31 -32.27
C SER A 36 -3.80 -48.63 -33.43
N ARG A 37 -4.75 -49.57 -33.25
CA ARG A 37 -5.77 -49.90 -34.26
C ARG A 37 -6.94 -48.92 -34.26
N ARG A 38 -7.05 -48.05 -33.24
CA ARG A 38 -8.08 -47.02 -33.21
C ARG A 38 -7.78 -45.94 -34.26
N PRO A 39 -8.82 -45.23 -34.75
CA PRO A 39 -8.64 -44.07 -35.60
C PRO A 39 -7.59 -43.12 -35.01
N ALA A 40 -6.67 -42.62 -35.84
CA ALA A 40 -5.60 -41.72 -35.40
C ALA A 40 -6.13 -40.43 -34.71
N VAL A 41 -7.40 -40.08 -34.90
CA VAL A 41 -8.10 -38.98 -34.23
C VAL A 41 -8.42 -39.23 -32.76
N GLU A 42 -8.49 -40.49 -32.31
CA GLU A 42 -8.67 -40.86 -30.90
C GLU A 42 -7.34 -40.98 -30.14
N LEU A 43 -6.21 -40.95 -30.86
CA LEU A 43 -4.88 -41.05 -30.28
C LEU A 43 -4.34 -39.65 -29.98
N SER A 44 -4.27 -39.29 -28.70
CA SER A 44 -3.75 -37.99 -28.26
C SER A 44 -2.22 -37.99 -28.18
N CYS A 45 -1.59 -37.02 -28.85
CA CYS A 45 -0.18 -36.68 -28.68
C CYS A 45 0.10 -36.14 -27.27
N GLU A 46 1.10 -36.70 -26.59
CA GLU A 46 1.59 -36.19 -25.30
C GLU A 46 2.76 -35.20 -25.47
N PHE A 47 3.24 -35.00 -26.70
CA PHE A 47 4.31 -34.05 -26.97
C PHE A 47 3.85 -32.61 -26.74
N THR A 48 4.59 -31.88 -25.91
CA THR A 48 4.37 -30.46 -25.67
C THR A 48 5.36 -29.63 -26.48
N ARG A 49 4.86 -28.55 -27.07
CA ARG A 49 5.69 -27.54 -27.75
C ARG A 49 5.63 -26.21 -27.02
N LYS A 50 6.73 -25.47 -27.06
CA LYS A 50 6.79 -24.07 -26.67
C LYS A 50 6.46 -23.21 -27.88
N VAL A 51 5.49 -22.32 -27.74
CA VAL A 51 5.08 -21.40 -28.79
C VAL A 51 5.09 -19.99 -28.23
N ARG A 52 5.76 -19.08 -28.92
CA ARG A 52 5.68 -17.64 -28.62
C ARG A 52 4.51 -17.05 -29.39
N LEU A 53 3.57 -16.43 -28.68
CA LEU A 53 2.37 -15.84 -29.26
C LEU A 53 2.66 -14.46 -29.83
N GLU A 54 2.36 -14.22 -31.10
CA GLU A 54 2.69 -12.93 -31.75
C GLU A 54 1.89 -11.75 -31.22
N ARG A 55 0.66 -11.99 -30.73
CA ARG A 55 -0.23 -10.91 -30.24
C ARG A 55 0.21 -10.31 -28.91
N CYS A 56 0.68 -11.14 -27.97
CA CYS A 56 1.05 -10.71 -26.62
C CYS A 56 2.54 -10.93 -26.29
N GLY A 57 3.30 -11.57 -27.17
CA GLY A 57 4.72 -11.83 -26.99
C GLY A 57 5.07 -12.95 -25.99
N HIS A 58 4.09 -13.47 -25.24
CA HIS A 58 4.30 -14.51 -24.21
C HIS A 58 4.62 -15.89 -24.79
N GLU A 59 5.45 -16.66 -24.07
CA GLU A 59 5.76 -18.05 -24.38
C GLU A 59 4.81 -18.98 -23.61
N VAL A 60 4.11 -19.86 -24.32
CA VAL A 60 3.22 -20.86 -23.72
C VAL A 60 3.67 -22.28 -24.07
N THR A 61 3.60 -23.17 -23.09
CA THR A 61 3.83 -24.61 -23.28
C THR A 61 2.49 -25.33 -23.36
N GLN A 62 2.25 -26.06 -24.46
CA GLN A 62 0.97 -26.73 -24.70
C GLN A 62 1.16 -27.99 -25.53
N LYS A 63 0.12 -28.85 -25.60
CA LYS A 63 0.19 -30.07 -26.42
C LYS A 63 0.21 -29.73 -27.91
N CYS A 64 0.79 -30.64 -28.69
CA CYS A 64 1.05 -30.41 -30.10
C CYS A 64 -0.22 -30.18 -30.95
N HIS A 65 -1.38 -30.72 -30.54
CA HIS A 65 -2.67 -30.55 -31.23
C HIS A 65 -3.50 -29.37 -30.70
N ASP A 66 -3.10 -28.76 -29.58
CA ASP A 66 -3.88 -27.69 -28.96
C ASP A 66 -3.60 -26.33 -29.64
N VAL A 67 -4.65 -25.49 -29.65
CA VAL A 67 -4.56 -24.10 -30.09
C VAL A 67 -3.88 -23.27 -28.99
N PRO A 68 -2.83 -22.48 -29.31
CA PRO A 68 -2.13 -21.67 -28.32
C PRO A 68 -3.07 -20.66 -27.65
N LYS A 69 -3.20 -20.78 -26.33
CA LYS A 69 -3.94 -19.85 -25.46
C LYS A 69 -2.97 -19.26 -24.44
N CYS A 70 -2.99 -17.95 -24.30
CA CYS A 70 -2.18 -17.26 -23.30
C CYS A 70 -2.86 -17.29 -21.93
N SER A 71 -2.15 -17.73 -20.90
CA SER A 71 -2.60 -17.67 -19.50
C SER A 71 -1.95 -16.55 -18.69
N HIS A 72 -1.14 -15.69 -19.33
CA HIS A 72 -0.55 -14.52 -18.69
C HIS A 72 -1.58 -13.38 -18.60
N ARG A 73 -1.39 -12.53 -17.58
CA ARG A 73 -2.06 -11.23 -17.51
C ARG A 73 -1.60 -10.36 -18.68
N CYS A 74 -2.48 -9.48 -19.12
CA CYS A 74 -2.15 -8.51 -20.15
C CYS A 74 -1.16 -7.49 -19.60
N ASP A 75 -0.09 -7.23 -20.34
CA ASP A 75 0.96 -6.29 -19.95
C ASP A 75 0.67 -4.84 -20.40
N GLU A 76 -0.45 -4.60 -21.10
CA GLU A 76 -0.87 -3.25 -21.49
C GLU A 76 -1.50 -2.49 -20.31
N GLN A 77 -1.36 -1.16 -20.36
CA GLN A 77 -1.94 -0.24 -19.40
C GLN A 77 -3.29 0.30 -19.91
N LEU A 78 -4.23 0.47 -18.99
CA LEU A 78 -5.48 1.19 -19.24
C LEU A 78 -5.21 2.69 -19.40
N SER A 79 -6.20 3.44 -19.88
CA SER A 79 -6.09 4.90 -20.04
C SER A 79 -5.80 5.66 -18.74
N CYS A 80 -6.10 5.06 -17.58
CA CYS A 80 -5.75 5.59 -16.26
C CYS A 80 -4.30 5.29 -15.83
N GLY A 81 -3.49 4.60 -16.66
CA GLY A 81 -2.10 4.24 -16.36
C GLY A 81 -1.93 2.92 -15.60
N HIS A 82 -3.00 2.37 -15.02
CA HIS A 82 -2.97 1.09 -14.29
C HIS A 82 -2.89 -0.13 -15.23
N PRO A 83 -2.29 -1.24 -14.79
CA PRO A 83 -2.19 -2.46 -15.60
C PRO A 83 -3.57 -3.09 -15.87
N CYS A 84 -3.72 -3.69 -17.05
CA CYS A 84 -4.96 -4.37 -17.41
C CYS A 84 -5.22 -5.60 -16.51
N PRO A 85 -6.40 -5.72 -15.87
CA PRO A 85 -6.70 -6.85 -14.99
C PRO A 85 -7.02 -8.15 -15.75
N LYS A 86 -7.18 -8.09 -17.08
CA LYS A 86 -7.58 -9.24 -17.91
C LYS A 86 -6.40 -10.10 -18.33
N MET A 87 -6.70 -11.36 -18.65
CA MET A 87 -5.74 -12.26 -19.31
C MET A 87 -5.66 -11.96 -20.81
N CYS A 88 -4.52 -12.23 -21.43
CA CYS A 88 -4.34 -12.07 -22.88
C CYS A 88 -5.28 -12.95 -23.72
N TYR A 89 -5.79 -14.06 -23.17
CA TYR A 89 -6.81 -14.89 -23.81
C TYR A 89 -8.08 -14.98 -22.95
N PRO A 90 -9.28 -14.78 -23.53
CA PRO A 90 -9.55 -14.40 -24.91
C PRO A 90 -9.06 -12.99 -25.25
N ALA A 91 -8.87 -12.70 -26.54
CA ALA A 91 -8.52 -11.37 -27.00
C ALA A 91 -9.58 -10.35 -26.57
N HIS A 92 -9.13 -9.20 -26.08
CA HIS A 92 -9.99 -8.14 -25.54
C HIS A 92 -9.50 -6.76 -25.99
N SER A 93 -10.37 -5.76 -25.85
CA SER A 93 -10.03 -4.35 -26.01
C SER A 93 -9.84 -3.71 -24.63
N HIS A 94 -8.98 -2.70 -24.53
CA HIS A 94 -8.80 -1.89 -23.31
C HIS A 94 -9.90 -0.83 -23.15
N ASP A 95 -10.67 -0.57 -24.20
CA ASP A 95 -11.81 0.36 -24.15
C ASP A 95 -12.95 -0.22 -23.31
N GLY A 96 -13.41 0.56 -22.31
CA GLY A 96 -14.49 0.16 -21.41
C GLY A 96 -14.10 -0.86 -20.31
N ILE A 97 -12.84 -1.28 -20.22
CA ILE A 97 -12.37 -2.08 -19.08
C ILE A 97 -12.30 -1.18 -17.83
N LYS A 98 -13.04 -1.59 -16.79
CA LYS A 98 -12.98 -0.93 -15.48
C LYS A 98 -11.67 -1.28 -14.80
N CYS A 99 -10.96 -0.27 -14.30
CA CYS A 99 -9.82 -0.48 -13.44
C CYS A 99 -10.28 -1.09 -12.11
N GLU A 100 -9.53 -2.06 -11.61
CA GLU A 100 -9.78 -2.70 -10.31
C GLU A 100 -8.86 -2.20 -9.20
N GLU A 101 -7.89 -1.35 -9.55
CA GLU A 101 -6.99 -0.70 -8.60
C GLU A 101 -7.76 0.30 -7.74
N ALA A 102 -7.28 0.47 -6.50
CA ALA A 102 -7.80 1.47 -5.58
C ALA A 102 -7.60 2.88 -6.13
N CYS A 103 -8.47 3.80 -5.73
CA CYS A 103 -8.28 5.20 -6.05
C CYS A 103 -7.16 5.78 -5.18
N GLU A 104 -6.16 6.40 -5.81
CA GLU A 104 -5.02 7.03 -5.11
C GLU A 104 -5.30 8.47 -4.65
N GLU A 105 -6.53 8.98 -4.86
CA GLU A 105 -6.90 10.33 -4.42
C GLU A 105 -7.13 10.40 -2.91
N THR A 106 -6.59 11.45 -2.29
CA THR A 106 -6.76 11.74 -0.87
C THR A 106 -7.95 12.67 -0.66
N LEU A 107 -8.92 12.23 0.15
CA LEU A 107 -10.09 13.03 0.53
C LEU A 107 -9.68 14.20 1.45
N ALA A 108 -10.58 15.17 1.64
CA ALA A 108 -10.31 16.35 2.49
C ALA A 108 -9.98 16.00 3.97
N CYS A 109 -10.40 14.83 4.43
CA CYS A 109 -10.05 14.31 5.76
C CYS A 109 -8.63 13.71 5.86
N GLY A 110 -7.91 13.59 4.76
CA GLY A 110 -6.58 12.98 4.70
C GLY A 110 -6.58 11.47 4.42
N HIS A 111 -7.74 10.80 4.42
CA HIS A 111 -7.84 9.38 4.05
C HIS A 111 -7.92 9.18 2.54
N PHE A 112 -7.49 8.01 2.07
CA PHE A 112 -7.65 7.61 0.67
C PHE A 112 -9.10 7.35 0.31
N CYS A 113 -9.44 7.57 -0.96
CA CYS A 113 -10.74 7.26 -1.50
C CYS A 113 -10.94 5.73 -1.59
N ASP A 114 -12.01 5.22 -0.99
CA ASP A 114 -12.33 3.78 -0.96
C ASP A 114 -12.85 3.25 -2.31
N GLU A 115 -13.21 4.14 -3.24
CA GLU A 115 -13.69 3.76 -4.57
C GLU A 115 -12.56 3.24 -5.47
N LYS A 116 -12.94 2.52 -6.54
CA LYS A 116 -11.99 2.05 -7.56
C LYS A 116 -11.58 3.18 -8.51
N CYS A 117 -10.39 3.05 -9.10
CA CYS A 117 -9.92 3.98 -10.12
C CYS A 117 -10.94 4.09 -11.29
N GLY A 118 -11.27 5.33 -11.68
CA GLY A 118 -12.26 5.62 -12.72
C GLY A 118 -13.72 5.65 -12.26
N GLN A 119 -14.00 5.38 -10.98
CA GLN A 119 -15.30 5.63 -10.36
C GLN A 119 -15.36 7.06 -9.79
N PRO A 120 -16.55 7.67 -9.67
CA PRO A 120 -16.68 8.97 -9.04
C PRO A 120 -16.27 8.88 -7.57
N HIS A 121 -15.39 9.77 -7.13
CA HIS A 121 -14.91 9.78 -5.74
C HIS A 121 -16.07 9.90 -4.75
N THR A 122 -16.01 9.10 -3.68
CA THR A 122 -16.95 9.23 -2.57
C THR A 122 -16.73 10.57 -1.86
N ARG A 123 -17.84 11.16 -1.38
CA ARG A 123 -17.80 12.31 -0.47
C ARG A 123 -17.82 11.90 1.00
N LEU A 124 -18.12 10.63 1.28
CA LEU A 124 -18.27 10.09 2.63
C LEU A 124 -17.14 9.10 2.89
N CYS A 125 -16.22 9.49 3.76
CA CYS A 125 -15.10 8.64 4.17
C CYS A 125 -15.54 7.65 5.25
N GLN A 126 -15.52 6.35 4.94
CA GLN A 126 -15.92 5.28 5.86
C GLN A 126 -14.82 4.82 6.82
N GLU A 127 -13.58 5.26 6.59
CA GLU A 127 -12.45 4.94 7.46
C GLU A 127 -12.71 5.38 8.91
N GLU A 128 -12.11 4.65 9.85
CA GLU A 128 -12.19 4.99 11.26
C GLU A 128 -11.45 6.31 11.55
N CYS A 129 -12.13 7.23 12.23
CA CYS A 129 -11.55 8.52 12.59
C CYS A 129 -10.45 8.34 13.64
N GLY A 130 -9.21 8.58 13.23
CA GLY A 130 -8.02 8.56 14.08
C GLY A 130 -7.83 9.79 14.96
N LEU A 131 -8.77 10.76 14.98
CA LEU A 131 -8.62 11.96 15.80
C LEU A 131 -8.58 11.58 17.29
N GLN A 132 -7.49 11.95 17.94
CA GLN A 132 -7.25 11.71 19.36
C GLN A 132 -7.22 13.03 20.13
N CYS A 133 -7.92 13.11 21.25
CA CYS A 133 -7.84 14.28 22.12
C CYS A 133 -6.56 14.24 23.00
N LEU A 134 -6.22 15.37 23.64
CA LEU A 134 -5.05 15.47 24.52
C LEU A 134 -5.10 14.57 25.77
N HIS A 135 -6.26 13.94 26.04
CA HIS A 135 -6.44 12.96 27.11
C HIS A 135 -6.22 11.52 26.65
N GLY A 136 -5.95 11.30 25.36
CA GLY A 136 -5.72 9.97 24.78
C GLY A 136 -6.98 9.23 24.32
N TYR A 137 -8.15 9.89 24.30
CA TYR A 137 -9.36 9.29 23.73
C TYR A 137 -9.37 9.45 22.21
N THR A 138 -9.42 8.33 21.49
CA THR A 138 -9.55 8.26 20.03
C THR A 138 -11.03 8.14 19.64
N CYS A 139 -11.46 8.86 18.60
CA CYS A 139 -12.86 8.93 18.19
C CYS A 139 -13.44 7.55 17.76
N GLY A 140 -12.78 6.85 16.83
CA GLY A 140 -13.18 5.51 16.35
C GLY A 140 -14.50 5.44 15.56
N LYS A 141 -15.17 6.57 15.32
CA LYS A 141 -16.37 6.65 14.45
C LYS A 141 -15.97 6.72 12.97
N PRO A 142 -16.88 6.40 12.03
CA PRO A 142 -16.66 6.70 10.62
C PRO A 142 -16.30 8.17 10.41
N CYS A 143 -15.30 8.45 9.59
CA CYS A 143 -14.73 9.78 9.43
C CYS A 143 -15.73 10.84 8.91
N TYR A 144 -16.76 10.43 8.17
CA TYR A 144 -17.84 11.35 7.75
C TYR A 144 -18.74 11.81 8.90
N GLU A 145 -18.73 11.14 10.05
CA GLU A 145 -19.50 11.53 11.22
C GLU A 145 -18.77 12.59 12.06
N LEU A 146 -19.54 13.51 12.64
CA LEU A 146 -18.99 14.48 13.57
C LEU A 146 -18.43 13.78 14.82
N CYS A 147 -17.17 14.07 15.13
CA CYS A 147 -16.51 13.61 16.33
C CYS A 147 -17.21 14.13 17.58
N VAL A 148 -17.23 13.33 18.64
CA VAL A 148 -17.74 13.76 19.94
C VAL A 148 -16.68 14.64 20.61
N PRO A 149 -16.97 15.91 20.92
CA PRO A 149 -15.98 16.81 21.52
C PRO A 149 -15.62 16.36 22.94
N CYS A 150 -14.34 16.35 23.27
CA CYS A 150 -13.86 16.04 24.62
C CYS A 150 -14.23 17.17 25.61
N ARG A 151 -15.10 16.86 26.58
CA ARG A 151 -15.59 17.80 27.59
C ARG A 151 -14.79 17.79 28.89
N GLU A 152 -13.66 17.11 28.93
CA GLU A 152 -12.75 17.18 30.08
C GLU A 152 -12.01 18.51 30.13
N LYS A 153 -11.51 18.87 31.32
CA LYS A 153 -10.66 20.05 31.48
C LYS A 153 -9.39 19.85 30.68
N CYS A 154 -8.98 20.86 29.92
CA CYS A 154 -7.76 20.82 29.14
C CYS A 154 -6.57 20.40 30.02
N PRO A 155 -5.80 19.37 29.63
CA PRO A 155 -4.68 18.88 30.44
C PRO A 155 -3.47 19.82 30.34
N TRP A 156 -3.50 20.77 29.40
CA TRP A 156 -2.41 21.65 29.04
C TRP A 156 -2.11 22.65 30.17
N LYS A 157 -1.11 22.30 30.97
CA LYS A 157 -0.57 23.09 32.09
C LYS A 157 0.94 22.94 32.11
N CYS A 158 1.63 24.05 32.34
CA CYS A 158 3.06 24.08 32.65
C CYS A 158 3.27 24.98 33.89
N PRO A 159 4.48 25.06 34.45
CA PRO A 159 4.76 25.96 35.57
C PRO A 159 4.44 27.44 35.28
N HIS A 160 4.44 27.83 34.00
CA HIS A 160 4.22 29.22 33.57
C HIS A 160 2.74 29.54 33.27
N HIS A 161 2.01 28.59 32.69
CA HIS A 161 0.68 28.83 32.16
C HIS A 161 -0.24 27.63 32.41
N ARG A 162 -1.54 27.88 32.58
CA ARG A 162 -2.56 26.83 32.75
C ARG A 162 -3.82 27.19 31.98
N CYS A 163 -4.25 26.29 31.10
CA CYS A 163 -5.54 26.42 30.41
C CYS A 163 -6.70 26.20 31.40
N LYS A 164 -7.73 27.04 31.33
CA LYS A 164 -8.96 26.90 32.15
C LYS A 164 -10.15 26.37 31.36
N LYS A 165 -9.99 26.24 30.04
CA LYS A 165 -11.02 25.81 29.10
C LYS A 165 -11.19 24.29 29.04
N LEU A 166 -12.26 23.84 28.40
CA LEU A 166 -12.48 22.44 28.06
C LEU A 166 -11.60 22.04 26.88
N CYS A 167 -11.31 20.75 26.73
CA CYS A 167 -10.39 20.24 25.72
C CYS A 167 -10.78 20.60 24.27
N PHE A 168 -12.08 20.65 23.98
CA PHE A 168 -12.57 20.99 22.65
C PHE A 168 -12.58 22.51 22.36
N GLU A 169 -12.42 23.34 23.39
CA GLU A 169 -12.38 24.79 23.23
C GLU A 169 -10.97 25.24 22.85
N PRO A 170 -10.84 26.30 22.02
CA PRO A 170 -9.54 26.92 21.82
C PRO A 170 -8.97 27.39 23.15
N CYS A 171 -7.70 27.06 23.40
CA CYS A 171 -7.04 27.37 24.66
C CYS A 171 -6.95 28.88 24.89
N ASP A 172 -7.11 29.31 26.14
CA ASP A 172 -7.07 30.71 26.57
C ASP A 172 -5.67 31.19 26.96
N ARG A 173 -4.64 30.40 26.64
CA ARG A 173 -3.25 30.66 27.00
C ARG A 173 -2.35 30.67 25.75
N PRO A 174 -1.23 31.42 25.77
CA PRO A 174 -0.21 31.32 24.73
C PRO A 174 0.56 29.99 24.83
N ARG A 175 1.31 29.68 23.77
CA ARG A 175 2.36 28.65 23.78
C ARG A 175 3.42 28.98 24.84
N CYS A 176 4.11 27.95 25.32
CA CYS A 176 5.18 28.11 26.28
C CYS A 176 6.54 27.95 25.58
N ASP A 177 7.24 29.06 25.36
CA ASP A 177 8.56 29.06 24.70
C ASP A 177 9.74 28.83 25.67
N GLN A 178 9.43 28.47 26.91
CA GLN A 178 10.45 28.19 27.92
C GLN A 178 11.10 26.81 27.68
N PRO A 179 12.43 26.68 27.89
CA PRO A 179 13.12 25.40 27.77
C PRO A 179 12.54 24.37 28.73
N CYS A 180 12.53 23.12 28.30
CA CYS A 180 12.11 22.02 29.16
C CYS A 180 13.12 21.85 30.32
N PRO A 181 12.68 21.89 31.59
CA PRO A 181 13.58 21.74 32.73
C PRO A 181 13.92 20.27 33.03
N LEU A 182 13.41 19.32 32.23
CA LEU A 182 13.56 17.89 32.48
C LEU A 182 14.91 17.37 31.98
N GLN A 183 15.40 16.34 32.66
CA GLN A 183 16.51 15.52 32.21
C GLN A 183 15.94 14.25 31.59
N LEU A 184 16.40 13.90 30.38
CA LEU A 184 15.96 12.72 29.65
C LEU A 184 16.44 11.44 30.37
N GLU A 185 15.84 10.29 30.05
CA GLU A 185 16.23 8.99 30.65
C GLU A 185 17.71 8.64 30.42
N CYS A 186 18.30 9.10 29.32
CA CYS A 186 19.72 8.95 29.04
C CYS A 186 20.63 9.83 29.92
N GLY A 187 20.07 10.66 30.79
CA GLY A 187 20.80 11.54 31.69
C GLY A 187 21.21 12.89 31.11
N HIS A 188 20.84 13.20 29.86
CA HIS A 188 21.13 14.50 29.24
C HIS A 188 20.00 15.51 29.47
N ALA A 189 20.34 16.80 29.48
CA ALA A 189 19.35 17.87 29.54
C ALA A 189 18.45 17.85 28.29
N CYS A 190 17.15 18.09 28.49
CA CYS A 190 16.20 18.17 27.40
C CYS A 190 16.36 19.46 26.60
N GLN A 191 16.45 19.35 25.28
CA GLN A 191 16.56 20.49 24.35
C GLN A 191 15.18 20.87 23.74
N GLY A 192 14.09 20.37 24.31
CA GLY A 192 12.71 20.65 23.89
C GLY A 192 12.06 21.81 24.63
N LEU A 193 10.76 21.99 24.39
CA LEU A 193 9.93 23.01 25.02
C LEU A 193 9.22 22.49 26.27
N CYS A 194 8.95 23.40 27.21
CA CYS A 194 8.22 23.09 28.42
C CYS A 194 6.73 22.80 28.13
N GLY A 195 6.26 21.62 28.54
CA GLY A 195 4.86 21.21 28.39
C GLY A 195 4.59 20.40 27.12
N GLU A 196 5.60 20.25 26.27
CA GLU A 196 5.57 19.39 25.09
C GLU A 196 6.24 18.03 25.38
N PRO A 197 5.95 16.98 24.58
CA PRO A 197 6.68 15.72 24.65
C PRO A 197 8.18 15.95 24.48
N CYS A 198 8.99 15.33 25.34
CA CYS A 198 10.44 15.48 25.25
C CYS A 198 10.95 14.85 23.95
N PRO A 199 11.71 15.61 23.13
CA PRO A 199 12.22 15.15 21.84
C PRO A 199 13.39 14.17 22.01
N LEU A 200 13.87 13.63 20.88
CA LEU A 200 15.09 12.82 20.84
C LEU A 200 16.28 13.58 21.42
N CYS A 201 17.12 12.86 22.18
CA CYS A 201 18.32 13.47 22.78
C CYS A 201 19.36 13.79 21.70
N PRO A 202 19.79 15.05 21.52
CA PRO A 202 20.78 15.44 20.51
C PRO A 202 22.20 14.94 20.85
N VAL A 203 22.44 14.42 22.05
CA VAL A 203 23.71 13.78 22.42
C VAL A 203 23.73 12.32 21.99
N CYS A 204 22.63 11.60 22.23
CA CYS A 204 22.54 10.16 21.93
C CYS A 204 22.20 9.88 20.46
N TYR A 205 21.48 10.81 19.82
CA TYR A 205 21.00 10.70 18.44
C TYR A 205 21.54 11.87 17.62
N HIS A 206 22.83 12.19 17.80
CA HIS A 206 23.44 13.39 17.22
C HIS A 206 23.42 13.39 15.68
N ASP A 207 23.45 12.20 15.07
CA ASP A 207 23.46 11.91 13.64
C ASP A 207 22.08 11.96 12.97
N VAL A 208 21.01 12.13 13.74
CA VAL A 208 19.66 12.31 13.17
C VAL A 208 19.59 13.67 12.48
N THR A 209 19.23 13.67 11.20
CA THR A 209 19.08 14.89 10.41
C THR A 209 17.69 15.48 10.54
N CYS A 210 17.62 16.80 10.68
CA CYS A 210 16.40 17.56 10.60
C CYS A 210 15.83 17.48 9.18
N GLY A 211 14.57 17.05 9.05
CA GLY A 211 13.92 16.90 7.75
C GLY A 211 13.62 18.21 7.00
N ILE A 212 13.88 19.37 7.61
CA ILE A 212 13.68 20.70 6.99
C ILE A 212 15.04 21.36 6.71
N SER A 213 15.90 21.51 7.73
CA SER A 213 17.20 22.19 7.58
C SER A 213 18.31 21.29 7.03
N LEU A 214 18.11 19.97 7.02
CA LEU A 214 19.11 18.96 6.66
C LEU A 214 20.35 18.96 7.56
N GLU A 215 20.32 19.70 8.67
CA GLU A 215 21.36 19.73 9.69
C GLU A 215 21.17 18.60 10.71
N GLU A 216 22.28 18.09 11.23
CA GLU A 216 22.30 17.10 12.32
C GLU A 216 21.82 17.73 13.63
N ILE A 217 20.87 17.08 14.32
CA ILE A 217 20.32 17.63 15.57
C ILE A 217 21.39 17.77 16.68
N GLY A 218 22.53 17.10 16.55
CA GLY A 218 23.68 17.27 17.45
C GLY A 218 24.15 18.72 17.57
N SER A 219 24.08 19.50 16.48
CA SER A 219 24.47 20.91 16.45
C SER A 219 23.56 21.82 17.27
N ALA A 220 22.35 21.36 17.64
CA ALA A 220 21.44 22.12 18.51
C ALA A 220 22.05 22.46 19.88
N ARG A 221 23.05 21.69 20.33
CA ARG A 221 23.75 21.91 21.60
C ARG A 221 24.66 23.13 21.57
N GLU A 222 25.28 23.39 20.42
CA GLU A 222 26.25 24.47 20.26
C GLU A 222 25.55 25.82 20.06
N SER A 223 24.40 25.80 19.37
CA SER A 223 23.59 26.98 19.10
C SER A 223 22.51 27.25 20.16
N ASP A 224 22.38 26.40 21.18
CA ASP A 224 21.24 26.36 22.11
C ASP A 224 19.87 26.33 21.40
N ALA A 225 19.82 25.83 20.17
CA ALA A 225 18.58 25.75 19.41
C ALA A 225 17.62 24.73 20.04
N ARG A 226 16.31 24.97 19.93
CA ARG A 226 15.29 24.03 20.40
C ARG A 226 14.91 23.03 19.32
N ILE A 227 14.62 21.81 19.73
CA ILE A 227 14.18 20.74 18.84
C ILE A 227 12.80 20.23 19.25
N TYR A 228 12.02 19.81 18.25
CA TYR A 228 10.69 19.24 18.44
C TYR A 228 10.56 17.96 17.62
N THR A 229 10.02 16.91 18.24
CA THR A 229 9.75 15.64 17.59
C THR A 229 8.25 15.49 17.44
N LEU A 230 7.76 15.37 16.20
CA LEU A 230 6.33 15.20 15.94
C LEU A 230 5.84 13.88 16.56
N PRO A 231 4.84 13.91 17.46
CA PRO A 231 4.34 12.69 18.10
C PRO A 231 3.73 11.68 17.13
N GLU A 232 3.11 12.17 16.05
CA GLU A 232 2.42 11.33 15.05
C GLU A 232 3.41 10.42 14.30
N CYS A 233 4.56 10.96 13.88
CA CYS A 233 5.47 10.29 12.94
C CYS A 233 6.90 10.09 13.47
N GLY A 234 7.25 10.66 14.63
CA GLY A 234 8.58 10.58 15.23
C GLY A 234 9.68 11.38 14.53
N HIS A 235 9.38 12.12 13.47
CA HIS A 235 10.37 12.97 12.80
C HIS A 235 10.72 14.18 13.66
N THR A 236 12.01 14.52 13.70
CA THR A 236 12.56 15.60 14.54
C THR A 236 12.99 16.80 13.71
N PHE A 237 12.69 17.99 14.21
CA PHE A 237 12.93 19.26 13.54
C PHE A 237 13.51 20.28 14.51
N TYR A 238 14.27 21.24 13.99
CA TYR A 238 14.51 22.50 14.70
C TYR A 238 13.21 23.28 14.80
N LEU A 239 12.97 23.85 15.98
CA LEU A 239 11.73 24.56 16.28
C LEU A 239 11.51 25.74 15.32
N ASP A 240 12.53 26.58 15.13
CA ASP A 240 12.45 27.75 14.24
C ASP A 240 12.11 27.36 12.79
N SER A 241 12.72 26.28 12.30
CA SER A 241 12.48 25.73 10.97
C SER A 241 11.06 25.17 10.83
N LEU A 242 10.55 24.52 11.87
CA LEU A 242 9.20 23.97 11.90
C LEU A 242 8.15 25.09 11.96
N ASP A 243 8.37 26.13 12.78
CA ASP A 243 7.50 27.30 12.86
C ASP A 243 7.42 28.02 11.50
N GLN A 244 8.56 28.23 10.85
CA GLN A 244 8.59 28.81 9.50
C GLN A 244 7.81 27.97 8.48
N TYR A 245 7.90 26.64 8.57
CA TYR A 245 7.12 25.73 7.73
C TYR A 245 5.60 25.83 7.99
N MET A 246 5.20 25.95 9.27
CA MET A 246 3.80 26.09 9.66
C MET A 246 3.21 27.43 9.23
N ASP A 247 3.99 28.52 9.33
CA ASP A 247 3.60 29.86 8.90
C ASP A 247 3.55 30.00 7.37
N TYR A 248 4.42 29.27 6.66
CA TYR A 248 4.43 29.26 5.20
C TYR A 248 3.15 28.61 4.67
N ASN A 249 2.21 29.44 4.24
CA ASN A 249 1.01 29.03 3.51
C ASN A 249 1.28 29.10 2.01
N PRO A 250 1.43 27.97 1.28
CA PRO A 250 1.50 27.99 -0.18
C PRO A 250 0.17 28.38 -0.85
N THR A 251 -0.87 28.70 -0.08
CA THR A 251 -2.26 28.89 -0.54
C THR A 251 -2.73 30.34 -0.42
N ARG A 252 -2.13 31.23 -1.21
CA ARG A 252 -2.68 32.57 -1.50
C ARG A 252 -3.33 32.62 -2.90
N GLY A 253 -4.03 31.54 -3.28
CA GLY A 253 -4.78 31.42 -4.53
C GLY A 253 -6.17 30.82 -4.28
N GLU A 254 -7.16 31.35 -4.99
CA GLU A 254 -8.61 31.39 -4.69
C GLU A 254 -9.38 30.04 -4.68
N HIS A 255 -8.71 28.90 -4.61
CA HIS A 255 -9.35 27.57 -4.59
C HIS A 255 -8.83 26.77 -3.39
N GLN A 256 -9.26 27.16 -2.18
CA GLN A 256 -8.81 26.53 -0.93
C GLN A 256 -9.53 25.20 -0.70
N ALA A 257 -8.86 24.10 -1.03
CA ALA A 257 -9.08 22.86 -0.30
C ALA A 257 -8.50 23.05 1.12
N ILE A 258 -9.33 22.85 2.15
CA ILE A 258 -8.85 22.77 3.54
C ILE A 258 -8.02 21.49 3.64
N GLN A 259 -6.72 21.57 3.35
CA GLN A 259 -5.79 20.45 3.54
C GLN A 259 -5.12 20.60 4.90
N LEU A 260 -5.14 19.51 5.68
CA LEU A 260 -4.41 19.42 6.94
C LEU A 260 -2.91 19.63 6.69
N ARG A 261 -2.24 20.34 7.61
CA ARG A 261 -0.77 20.41 7.59
C ARG A 261 -0.21 19.01 7.78
N ALA A 262 0.88 18.71 7.09
CA ALA A 262 1.47 17.38 7.07
C ALA A 262 2.97 17.46 7.38
N CYS A 263 3.54 16.36 7.85
CA CYS A 263 4.96 16.24 8.09
C CYS A 263 5.75 16.50 6.78
N PRO A 264 6.79 17.34 6.79
CA PRO A 264 7.59 17.64 5.59
C PRO A 264 8.38 16.42 5.08
N VAL A 265 8.60 15.41 5.92
CA VAL A 265 9.34 14.18 5.56
C VAL A 265 8.40 13.09 5.06
N CYS A 266 7.43 12.67 5.87
CA CYS A 266 6.58 11.51 5.57
C CYS A 266 5.18 11.86 5.05
N ARG A 267 4.81 13.15 4.98
CA ARG A 267 3.47 13.62 4.59
C ARG A 267 2.32 13.14 5.49
N GLU A 268 2.61 12.56 6.65
CA GLU A 268 1.61 12.21 7.65
C GLU A 268 0.93 13.48 8.20
N PRO A 269 -0.42 13.55 8.27
CA PRO A 269 -1.13 14.70 8.80
C PRO A 269 -0.74 15.02 10.25
N ILE A 270 -0.59 16.30 10.55
CA ILE A 270 -0.22 16.79 11.89
C ILE A 270 -1.49 17.23 12.61
N PHE A 271 -1.93 16.42 13.58
CA PHE A 271 -3.10 16.71 14.41
C PHE A 271 -2.75 17.42 15.71
N THR A 272 -1.54 17.21 16.20
CA THR A 272 -0.97 17.79 17.42
C THR A 272 -0.45 19.21 17.23
N ALA A 273 -0.74 19.85 16.11
CA ALA A 273 -0.32 21.22 15.87
C ALA A 273 -0.90 22.15 16.96
N PRO A 274 -0.03 22.91 17.66
CA PRO A 274 -0.39 23.56 18.91
C PRO A 274 -1.41 24.70 18.72
#